data_AF-A0A9D8BVU6-F1
#
_entry.id   AF-A0A9D8BVU6-F1
#
_cell.length_a   1.000
_cell.length_b   1.000
_cell.length_c   1.000
_cell.angle_alpha   90.00
_cell.angle_beta   90.00
_cell.angle_gamma   90.00
#
_symmetry.space_group_name_H-M   'P 1'
#
loop_
_entity.id
_entity.type
_entity.pdbx_description
1 polymer ?
#
loop_
_entity_poly.entity_id
_entity_poly.type
_entity_poly.pdbx_seq_one_letter_code
_entity_poly.pdbx_strand_id
1 'polypeptide(L)'
;MALPININDLLNGKPVEWERLEFKAGWNPEAVLQTLCAFANDINNLGGGYILIGVAEHNGRPVLPPVGLDPAQIDTIQKELLNLGLSAIAPYYHPIAVPVEIDGRHVLVLWALGGPTRPYNAKISLGKDGKEFAYYIRKGSRTIRARGTDETELMSLAATVPHDDRINAVYHRGYDTRESVEIRLERDEMMIISYPGPDRSIRLEQLQAGRAQPRRYRNRRIGEFLKELEFTEGRRCTGIPKIIQAMEKNGSPPPEFEFDEDHSYFMVRLPVHPAAREVAESATGKEPGKVGAGRTAHQPGEGLAQSLTQSSDPVERLLIALKHGEQSSGDLREALGIRHRQNFRENYLHPALKQGLIEYTLPNKPNSRLQQYRLTDKGRARLANRNSAKP
;
A
#
# COMPACT_ATOMS: atom_id res chain seq x y z
N MET A 1 21.60 28.18 -17.22
CA MET A 1 20.43 27.30 -17.42
C MET A 1 19.25 27.99 -16.77
N ALA A 2 18.13 28.20 -17.46
CA ALA A 2 16.97 28.88 -16.89
C ALA A 2 16.25 27.97 -15.88
N LEU A 3 15.65 28.55 -14.84
CA LEU A 3 14.76 27.80 -13.94
C LEU A 3 13.57 27.25 -14.75
N PRO A 4 13.07 26.03 -14.44
CA PRO A 4 11.91 25.47 -15.13
C PRO A 4 10.61 26.24 -14.86
N ILE A 5 10.59 27.03 -13.78
CA ILE A 5 9.44 27.83 -13.35
C ILE A 5 9.87 29.29 -13.31
N ASN A 6 8.95 30.19 -13.68
CA ASN A 6 9.17 31.63 -13.62
C ASN A 6 9.42 32.05 -12.16
N ILE A 7 10.46 32.84 -11.92
CA ILE A 7 10.80 33.32 -10.57
C ILE A 7 9.67 34.16 -9.95
N ASN A 8 8.94 34.92 -10.77
CA ASN A 8 7.80 35.70 -10.31
C ASN A 8 6.65 34.81 -9.84
N ASP A 9 6.50 33.62 -10.42
CA ASP A 9 5.49 32.66 -9.99
C ASP A 9 5.87 32.00 -8.66
N LEU A 10 7.16 31.76 -8.43
CA LEU A 10 7.69 31.27 -7.15
C LEU A 10 7.51 32.31 -6.03
N LEU A 11 7.73 33.59 -6.32
CA LEU A 11 7.55 34.67 -5.34
C LEU A 11 6.08 34.97 -5.03
N ASN A 12 5.19 34.82 -6.02
CA ASN A 12 3.77 35.12 -5.85
C ASN A 12 2.92 33.89 -5.46
N GLY A 13 3.48 32.68 -5.46
CA GLY A 13 2.81 31.44 -5.04
C GLY A 13 1.63 31.03 -5.93
N LYS A 14 1.50 31.58 -7.15
CA LYS A 14 0.31 31.41 -7.99
C LYS A 14 0.27 30.12 -8.84
N PRO A 15 1.34 29.29 -8.85
CA PRO A 15 1.19 27.89 -9.25
C PRO A 15 1.91 26.88 -8.34
N VAL A 16 2.63 27.32 -7.30
CA VAL A 16 3.46 26.43 -6.47
C VAL A 16 2.90 26.38 -5.05
N GLU A 17 2.56 25.17 -4.59
CA GLU A 17 2.09 24.92 -3.23
C GLU A 17 3.12 25.41 -2.20
N TRP A 18 2.66 26.09 -1.14
CA TRP A 18 3.53 26.65 -0.09
C TRP A 18 4.43 25.61 0.58
N GLU A 19 4.06 24.33 0.57
CA GLU A 19 4.88 23.24 1.11
C GLU A 19 6.20 23.06 0.33
N ARG A 20 6.22 23.47 -0.94
CA ARG A 20 7.34 23.31 -1.87
C ARG A 20 8.26 24.53 -1.92
N LEU A 21 8.02 25.55 -1.10
CA LEU A 21 8.80 26.78 -1.04
C LEU A 21 9.41 26.94 0.35
N GLU A 22 10.69 27.30 0.40
CA GLU A 22 11.37 27.74 1.62
C GLU A 22 12.10 29.05 1.32
N PHE A 23 11.94 30.05 2.20
CA PHE A 23 12.66 31.32 2.10
C PHE A 23 13.68 31.43 3.24
N LYS A 24 14.90 31.87 2.91
CA LYS A 24 15.96 32.13 3.88
C LYS A 24 16.58 33.50 3.59
N ALA A 25 16.55 34.41 4.56
CA ALA A 25 17.12 35.75 4.41
C ALA A 25 18.64 35.73 4.09
N GLY A 26 19.36 34.70 4.55
CA GLY A 26 20.78 34.51 4.30
C GLY A 26 21.18 33.03 4.35
N TRP A 27 22.48 32.77 4.24
CA TRP A 27 23.02 31.41 4.24
C TRP A 27 23.11 30.85 5.67
N ASN A 28 22.39 29.75 5.91
CA ASN A 28 22.50 28.93 7.11
C ASN A 28 22.65 27.46 6.67
N PRO A 29 23.87 26.90 6.70
CA PRO A 29 24.15 25.53 6.29
C PRO A 29 23.25 24.49 6.93
N GLU A 30 23.06 24.52 8.25
CA GLU A 30 22.28 23.52 8.99
C GLU A 30 20.80 23.56 8.61
N ALA A 31 20.21 24.76 8.59
CA ALA A 31 18.79 24.91 8.25
C ALA A 31 18.49 24.55 6.79
N VAL A 32 19.41 24.89 5.87
CA VAL A 32 19.30 24.52 4.46
C VAL A 32 19.44 23.00 4.30
N LEU A 33 20.41 22.38 4.97
CA LEU A 33 20.64 20.93 4.94
C LEU A 33 19.41 20.14 5.37
N GLN A 34 18.80 20.52 6.49
CA GLN A 34 17.60 19.88 7.01
C GLN A 34 16.43 20.00 6.02
N THR A 35 16.28 21.17 5.39
CA THR A 35 15.23 21.41 4.39
C THR A 35 15.48 20.65 3.09
N LEU A 36 16.75 20.54 2.65
CA LEU A 36 17.12 19.72 1.51
C LEU A 36 16.80 18.24 1.75
N CYS A 37 17.11 17.72 2.94
CA CYS A 37 16.75 16.36 3.33
C CYS A 37 15.22 16.16 3.31
N ALA A 38 14.46 17.11 3.83
CA ALA A 38 13.00 17.07 3.78
C ALA A 38 12.43 17.07 2.37
N PHE A 39 12.96 17.92 1.48
CA PHE A 39 12.57 17.92 0.06
C PHE A 39 13.03 16.68 -0.69
N ALA A 40 14.17 16.09 -0.35
CA ALA A 40 14.61 14.82 -0.92
C ALA A 40 13.68 13.67 -0.50
N ASN A 41 13.20 13.68 0.75
CA ASN A 41 12.26 12.69 1.26
C ASN A 41 10.85 12.83 0.68
N ASP A 42 10.42 14.05 0.36
CA ASP A 42 9.20 14.34 -0.42
C ASP A 42 8.01 13.45 -0.01
N ILE A 43 7.69 13.46 1.29
CA ILE A 43 6.74 12.54 1.91
C ILE A 43 5.34 12.57 1.25
N ASN A 44 4.95 13.74 0.72
CA ASN A 44 3.69 13.95 0.02
C ASN A 44 3.77 13.70 -1.50
N ASN A 45 4.92 13.26 -2.03
CA ASN A 45 5.17 13.01 -3.46
C ASN A 45 4.87 14.21 -4.37
N LEU A 46 5.25 15.41 -3.93
CA LEU A 46 5.07 16.66 -4.68
C LEU A 46 6.21 16.90 -5.68
N GLY A 47 7.25 16.04 -5.68
CA GLY A 47 8.43 16.17 -6.53
C GLY A 47 9.50 17.08 -5.95
N GLY A 48 9.50 17.30 -4.64
CA GLY A 48 10.45 18.18 -3.94
C GLY A 48 10.04 19.66 -3.96
N GLY A 49 11.02 20.57 -3.91
CA GLY A 49 10.76 22.00 -3.76
C GLY A 49 11.93 22.93 -4.07
N TYR A 50 11.78 24.19 -3.68
CA TYR A 50 12.72 25.27 -3.92
C TYR A 50 13.09 25.97 -2.62
N ILE A 51 14.37 26.22 -2.41
CA ILE A 51 14.89 27.06 -1.33
C ILE A 51 15.43 28.34 -1.95
N LEU A 52 14.90 29.49 -1.55
CA LEU A 52 15.34 30.80 -2.03
C LEU A 52 16.20 31.46 -0.94
N ILE A 53 17.50 31.55 -1.18
CA ILE A 53 18.48 32.13 -0.26
C ILE A 53 18.74 33.57 -0.65
N GLY A 54 18.60 34.49 0.29
CA GLY A 54 18.59 35.95 0.07
C GLY A 54 17.19 36.56 0.12
N VAL A 55 16.15 35.77 0.42
CA VAL A 55 14.76 36.22 0.51
C VAL A 55 14.26 35.99 1.94
N ALA A 56 13.87 37.06 2.63
CA ALA A 56 13.30 36.95 3.97
C ALA A 56 11.84 36.50 3.90
N GLU A 57 11.34 35.90 4.99
CA GLU A 57 9.95 35.46 5.12
C GLU A 57 9.25 36.22 6.24
N HIS A 58 7.99 36.59 6.01
CA HIS A 58 7.10 37.09 7.05
C HIS A 58 5.70 36.47 6.87
N ASN A 59 5.24 35.70 7.87
CA ASN A 59 3.95 34.99 7.85
C ASN A 59 3.73 34.12 6.60
N GLY A 60 4.72 33.31 6.22
CA GLY A 60 4.59 32.41 5.07
C GLY A 60 4.75 33.08 3.71
N ARG A 61 5.04 34.39 3.65
CA ARG A 61 5.18 35.15 2.40
C ARG A 61 6.60 35.72 2.26
N PRO A 62 7.16 35.76 1.04
CA PRO A 62 8.44 36.40 0.82
C PRO A 62 8.32 37.91 1.03
N VAL A 63 9.33 38.48 1.69
CA VAL A 63 9.49 39.92 1.84
C VAL A 63 10.25 40.45 0.63
N LEU A 64 9.63 41.40 -0.08
CA LEU A 64 10.22 42.07 -1.24
C LEU A 64 10.44 43.57 -0.93
N PRO A 65 11.50 44.19 -1.48
CA PRO A 65 12.57 43.57 -2.26
C PRO A 65 13.40 42.61 -1.40
N PRO A 66 14.03 41.58 -2.01
CA PRO A 66 14.80 40.60 -1.25
C PRO A 66 16.03 41.24 -0.60
N VAL A 67 16.50 40.65 0.50
CA VAL A 67 17.72 41.07 1.20
C VAL A 67 18.92 41.00 0.25
N GLY A 68 18.94 39.93 -0.55
CA GLY A 68 20.00 39.65 -1.51
C GLY A 68 21.24 39.03 -0.86
N LEU A 69 22.08 38.47 -1.72
CA LEU A 69 23.40 37.94 -1.40
C LEU A 69 24.45 38.77 -2.12
N ASP A 70 25.65 38.84 -1.53
CA ASP A 70 26.81 39.35 -2.22
C ASP A 70 27.23 38.34 -3.32
N PRO A 71 27.48 38.76 -4.56
CA PRO A 71 28.02 37.90 -5.62
C PRO A 71 29.20 37.02 -5.19
N ALA A 72 30.11 37.55 -4.36
CA ALA A 72 31.28 36.82 -3.88
C ALA A 72 30.91 35.64 -2.95
N GLN A 73 29.78 35.73 -2.25
CA GLN A 73 29.30 34.68 -1.36
C GLN A 73 28.68 33.51 -2.12
N ILE A 74 28.14 33.72 -3.32
CA ILE A 74 27.43 32.69 -4.09
C ILE A 74 28.33 31.49 -4.40
N ASP A 75 29.54 31.73 -4.90
CA ASP A 75 30.51 30.67 -5.21
C ASP A 75 30.94 29.91 -3.95
N THR A 76 31.13 30.63 -2.84
CA THR A 76 31.45 30.04 -1.54
C THR A 76 30.33 29.10 -1.07
N ILE A 77 29.07 29.56 -1.16
CA ILE A 77 27.89 28.78 -0.80
C ILE A 77 27.77 27.53 -1.68
N GLN A 78 28.00 27.64 -2.99
CA GLN A 78 27.93 26.50 -3.91
C GLN A 78 28.97 25.42 -3.60
N LYS A 79 30.21 25.83 -3.29
CA LYS A 79 31.28 24.90 -2.86
C LYS A 79 30.95 24.22 -1.54
N GLU A 80 30.43 24.97 -0.57
CA GLU A 80 30.01 24.42 0.71
C GLU A 80 28.84 23.43 0.54
N LEU A 81 27.84 23.79 -0.27
CA LEU A 81 26.68 22.95 -0.59
C LEU A 81 27.08 21.61 -1.22
N LEU A 82 28.10 21.59 -2.08
CA LEU A 82 28.66 20.36 -2.64
C LEU A 82 29.24 19.46 -1.54
N ASN A 83 30.06 20.02 -0.65
CA ASN A 83 30.65 19.27 0.46
C ASN A 83 29.61 18.75 1.44
N LEU A 84 28.55 19.54 1.70
CA LEU A 84 27.43 19.15 2.56
C LEU A 84 26.62 18.00 1.94
N GLY A 85 26.30 18.08 0.65
CA GLY A 85 25.59 17.01 -0.06
C GLY A 85 26.35 15.69 -0.11
N LEU A 86 27.69 15.74 -0.03
CA LEU A 86 28.55 14.58 0.05
C LEU A 86 28.72 14.04 1.49
N SER A 87 28.86 14.91 2.49
CA SER A 87 29.31 14.47 3.83
C SER A 87 28.25 14.55 4.93
N ALA A 88 27.13 15.23 4.67
CA ALA A 88 26.14 15.57 5.67
C ALA A 88 24.71 15.16 5.32
N ILE A 89 24.46 14.62 4.12
CA ILE A 89 23.23 13.90 3.74
C ILE A 89 23.59 12.50 3.28
N ALA A 90 22.84 11.50 3.72
CA ALA A 90 22.97 10.11 3.26
C ALA A 90 21.59 9.53 2.87
N PRO A 91 21.46 8.85 1.72
CA PRO A 91 22.44 8.73 0.63
C PRO A 91 22.85 10.09 0.02
N TYR A 92 23.93 10.11 -0.77
CA TYR A 92 24.42 11.36 -1.37
C TYR A 92 23.30 12.10 -2.11
N TYR A 93 23.19 13.40 -1.86
CA TYR A 93 22.12 14.22 -2.42
C TYR A 93 22.64 15.62 -2.74
N HIS A 94 22.33 16.13 -3.93
CA HIS A 94 22.73 17.45 -4.36
C HIS A 94 21.60 18.14 -5.14
N PRO A 95 21.17 19.35 -4.74
CA PRO A 95 20.17 20.12 -5.48
C PRO A 95 20.80 20.82 -6.70
N ILE A 96 19.95 21.32 -7.60
CA ILE A 96 20.40 22.21 -8.68
C ILE A 96 20.42 23.65 -8.14
N ALA A 97 21.61 24.26 -8.08
CA ALA A 97 21.78 25.64 -7.61
C ALA A 97 21.79 26.63 -8.78
N VAL A 98 20.87 27.60 -8.76
CA VAL A 98 20.72 28.62 -9.81
C VAL A 98 20.77 30.02 -9.19
N PRO A 99 21.81 30.82 -9.45
CA PRO A 99 21.82 32.23 -9.08
C PRO A 99 20.88 33.02 -10.01
N VAL A 100 20.05 33.87 -9.42
CA VAL A 100 19.10 34.74 -10.12
C VAL A 100 19.20 36.16 -9.57
N GLU A 101 18.74 37.13 -10.35
CA GLU A 101 18.63 38.52 -9.93
C GLU A 101 17.15 38.90 -9.84
N ILE A 102 16.75 39.47 -8.71
CA ILE A 102 15.37 39.86 -8.40
C ILE A 102 15.43 41.29 -7.83
N ASP A 103 14.73 42.23 -8.48
CA ASP A 103 14.74 43.66 -8.08
C ASP A 103 16.15 44.26 -7.88
N GLY A 104 17.12 43.86 -8.73
CA GLY A 104 18.51 44.33 -8.64
C GLY A 104 19.34 43.69 -7.52
N ARG A 105 18.84 42.61 -6.90
CA ARG A 105 19.51 41.88 -5.82
C ARG A 105 19.74 40.43 -6.23
N HIS A 106 20.90 39.88 -5.90
CA HIS A 106 21.20 38.48 -6.20
C HIS A 106 20.57 37.54 -5.18
N VAL A 107 19.95 36.48 -5.66
CA VAL A 107 19.32 35.42 -4.87
C VAL A 107 19.82 34.08 -5.39
N LEU A 108 20.09 33.13 -4.49
CA LEU A 108 20.46 31.78 -4.87
C LEU A 108 19.25 30.85 -4.69
N VAL A 109 18.76 30.30 -5.80
CA VAL A 109 17.66 29.33 -5.79
C VAL A 109 18.23 27.93 -5.81
N LEU A 110 17.94 27.13 -4.78
CA LEU A 110 18.23 25.71 -4.76
C LEU A 110 16.98 24.94 -5.16
N TRP A 111 17.02 24.29 -6.31
CA TRP A 111 15.97 23.37 -6.74
C TRP A 111 16.29 21.97 -6.23
N ALA A 112 15.53 21.56 -5.22
CA ALA A 112 15.67 20.30 -4.50
C ALA A 112 14.63 19.29 -5.02
N LEU A 113 15.07 18.38 -5.88
CA LEU A 113 14.19 17.34 -6.44
C LEU A 113 13.90 16.24 -5.41
N GLY A 114 12.71 15.65 -5.49
CA GLY A 114 12.41 14.42 -4.75
C GLY A 114 13.46 13.36 -5.07
N GLY A 115 14.12 12.83 -4.05
CA GLY A 115 15.24 11.92 -4.23
C GLY A 115 14.75 10.52 -4.62
N PRO A 116 15.46 9.79 -5.50
CA PRO A 116 15.07 8.44 -5.91
C PRO A 116 15.42 7.36 -4.89
N THR A 117 16.40 7.59 -4.01
CA THR A 117 16.89 6.59 -3.03
C THR A 117 16.46 6.94 -1.62
N ARG A 118 15.16 7.21 -1.43
CA ARG A 118 14.58 7.45 -0.12
C ARG A 118 14.78 6.21 0.77
N PRO A 119 14.91 6.37 2.10
CA PRO A 119 14.84 7.63 2.83
C PRO A 119 16.22 8.28 2.95
N TYR A 120 16.25 9.61 2.89
CA TYR A 120 17.42 10.44 3.15
C TYR A 120 17.43 10.89 4.61
N ASN A 121 18.60 10.89 5.23
CA ASN A 121 18.85 11.52 6.52
C ASN A 121 19.94 12.59 6.39
N ALA A 122 19.95 13.53 7.31
CA ALA A 122 20.94 14.59 7.38
C ALA A 122 21.52 14.73 8.78
N LYS A 123 22.76 15.25 8.87
CA LYS A 123 23.37 15.58 10.15
C LYS A 123 22.51 16.56 10.93
N ILE A 124 22.37 16.32 12.24
CA ILE A 124 21.63 17.21 13.14
C ILE A 124 22.40 18.52 13.35
N SER A 125 23.72 18.44 13.49
CA SER A 125 24.61 19.60 13.59
C SER A 125 25.87 19.39 12.75
N LEU A 126 26.43 20.50 12.26
CA LEU A 126 27.68 20.54 11.50
C LEU A 126 28.91 20.84 12.38
N GLY A 127 28.73 20.92 13.71
CA GLY A 127 29.84 21.04 14.66
C GLY A 127 30.79 19.83 14.66
N LYS A 128 31.96 19.97 15.30
CA LYS A 128 33.02 18.95 15.33
C LYS A 128 32.57 17.58 15.87
N ASP A 129 31.55 17.56 16.74
CA ASP A 129 30.99 16.34 17.35
C ASP A 129 29.67 15.88 16.69
N GLY A 130 29.23 16.54 15.63
CA GLY A 130 27.97 16.29 14.92
C GLY A 130 28.00 15.00 14.07
N LYS A 131 27.98 13.84 14.74
CA LYS A 131 27.93 12.52 14.08
C LYS A 131 26.50 11.97 13.93
N GLU A 132 25.54 12.55 14.62
CA GLU A 132 24.16 12.08 14.60
C GLU A 132 23.43 12.54 13.32
N PHE A 133 22.71 11.60 12.72
CA PHE A 133 21.84 11.84 11.57
C PHE A 133 20.38 11.71 11.99
N ALA A 134 19.51 12.44 11.31
CA ALA A 134 18.07 12.37 11.50
C ALA A 134 17.33 12.48 10.17
N TYR A 135 16.15 11.87 10.12
CA TYR A 135 15.21 12.03 9.03
C TYR A 135 14.46 13.35 9.19
N TYR A 136 14.36 14.11 8.11
CA TYR A 136 13.57 15.34 8.05
C TYR A 136 12.49 15.21 6.98
N ILE A 137 11.33 15.80 7.24
CA ILE A 137 10.19 15.80 6.33
C ILE A 137 9.52 17.18 6.33
N ARG A 138 8.79 17.47 5.26
CA ARG A 138 7.90 18.63 5.19
C ARG A 138 6.53 18.26 5.74
N LYS A 139 5.99 19.13 6.63
CA LYS A 139 4.57 19.13 7.02
C LYS A 139 4.09 20.58 6.89
N GLY A 140 3.23 20.86 5.91
CA GLY A 140 2.95 22.24 5.53
C GLY A 140 4.21 22.95 5.03
N SER A 141 4.37 24.23 5.38
CA SER A 141 5.55 25.03 5.06
C SER A 141 6.74 24.81 6.01
N ARG A 142 6.67 23.82 6.92
CA ARG A 142 7.71 23.61 7.95
C ARG A 142 8.48 22.31 7.72
N THR A 143 9.78 22.40 7.94
CA THR A 143 10.69 21.26 8.04
C THR A 143 10.70 20.77 9.48
N ILE A 144 10.38 19.50 9.70
CA ILE A 144 10.41 18.86 11.03
C ILE A 144 11.24 17.58 10.99
N ARG A 145 11.77 17.19 12.15
CA ARG A 145 12.40 15.87 12.33
C ARG A 145 11.30 14.81 12.38
N ALA A 146 11.38 13.81 11.51
CA ALA A 146 10.47 12.67 11.54
C ALA A 146 10.77 11.81 12.78
N ARG A 147 9.72 11.45 13.52
CA ARG A 147 9.76 10.59 14.70
C ARG A 147 8.46 9.80 14.80
N GLY A 148 8.52 8.59 15.35
CA GLY A 148 7.33 7.77 15.58
C GLY A 148 6.57 7.49 14.28
N THR A 149 5.29 7.87 14.21
CA THR A 149 4.43 7.62 13.04
C THR A 149 4.97 8.24 11.74
N ASP A 150 5.56 9.43 11.82
CA ASP A 150 6.13 10.11 10.64
C ASP A 150 7.35 9.36 10.07
N GLU A 151 8.14 8.75 10.96
CA GLU A 151 9.28 7.94 10.55
C GLU A 151 8.80 6.61 9.96
N THR A 152 7.80 5.97 10.56
CA THR A 152 7.16 4.77 10.00
C THR A 152 6.57 5.02 8.62
N GLU A 153 5.86 6.14 8.43
CA GLU A 153 5.30 6.55 7.14
C GLU A 153 6.40 6.78 6.10
N LEU A 154 7.46 7.52 6.45
CA LEU A 154 8.60 7.75 5.57
C LEU A 154 9.28 6.43 5.16
N MET A 155 9.49 5.51 6.12
CA MET A 155 10.07 4.20 5.85
C MET A 155 9.17 3.36 4.95
N SER A 156 7.84 3.45 5.10
CA SER A 156 6.89 2.76 4.23
C SER A 156 6.93 3.28 2.79
N LEU A 157 7.05 4.60 2.60
CA LEU A 157 7.17 5.21 1.27
C LEU A 157 8.51 4.89 0.60
N ALA A 158 9.56 4.83 1.42
CA ALA A 158 10.90 4.49 0.99
C ALA A 158 11.13 2.98 0.80
N ALA A 159 10.21 2.14 1.28
CA ALA A 159 10.28 0.71 1.06
C ALA A 159 10.28 0.47 -0.44
N THR A 160 11.46 0.15 -0.98
CA THR A 160 11.59 -0.48 -2.27
C THR A 160 11.02 -1.88 -2.10
N VAL A 161 9.71 -2.00 -1.99
CA VAL A 161 9.04 -3.26 -2.25
C VAL A 161 9.39 -3.54 -3.70
N PRO A 162 10.16 -4.59 -4.01
CA PRO A 162 10.42 -4.92 -5.38
C PRO A 162 9.05 -5.13 -6.01
N HIS A 163 8.63 -4.18 -6.84
CA HIS A 163 7.45 -4.35 -7.70
C HIS A 163 7.72 -5.43 -8.77
N ASP A 164 8.80 -6.20 -8.60
CA ASP A 164 9.08 -7.47 -9.24
C ASP A 164 7.82 -8.32 -9.34
N ASP A 165 6.92 -8.32 -8.35
CA ASP A 165 5.62 -9.01 -8.42
C ASP A 165 4.71 -8.49 -9.56
N ARG A 166 4.57 -7.18 -9.70
CA ARG A 166 3.81 -6.49 -10.76
C ARG A 166 4.48 -6.66 -12.12
N ILE A 167 5.80 -6.48 -12.19
CA ILE A 167 6.58 -6.65 -13.42
C ILE A 167 6.56 -8.12 -13.86
N ASN A 168 6.65 -9.06 -12.92
CA ASN A 168 6.55 -10.49 -13.16
C ASN A 168 5.16 -10.86 -13.69
N ALA A 169 4.10 -10.29 -13.13
CA ALA A 169 2.73 -10.47 -13.66
C ALA A 169 2.58 -9.95 -15.10
N VAL A 170 3.17 -8.80 -15.43
CA VAL A 170 3.18 -8.26 -16.80
C VAL A 170 4.04 -9.09 -17.74
N TYR A 171 5.21 -9.53 -17.29
CA TYR A 171 6.12 -10.35 -18.08
C TYR A 171 5.51 -11.71 -18.40
N HIS A 172 4.78 -12.31 -17.45
CA HIS A 172 4.21 -13.65 -17.62
C HIS A 172 2.75 -13.66 -18.10
N ARG A 173 2.09 -12.52 -18.29
CA ARG A 173 0.73 -12.46 -18.82
C ARG A 173 0.57 -13.19 -20.17
N GLY A 174 -0.56 -13.87 -20.35
CA GLY A 174 -1.02 -14.33 -21.66
C GLY A 174 -1.58 -13.16 -22.45
N TYR A 175 -0.83 -12.66 -23.41
CA TYR A 175 -1.29 -11.57 -24.29
C TYR A 175 -2.29 -12.04 -25.35
N ASP A 176 -2.50 -13.35 -25.44
CA ASP A 176 -3.52 -14.02 -26.23
C ASP A 176 -4.88 -14.07 -25.53
N THR A 177 -4.93 -13.86 -24.22
CA THR A 177 -6.14 -13.88 -23.41
C THR A 177 -6.60 -12.45 -23.08
N ARG A 178 -7.91 -12.23 -22.90
CA ARG A 178 -8.46 -10.88 -22.67
C ARG A 178 -8.34 -10.44 -21.22
N GLU A 179 -8.15 -11.39 -20.31
CA GLU A 179 -8.00 -11.21 -18.89
C GLU A 179 -6.80 -10.31 -18.58
N SER A 180 -7.03 -9.28 -17.77
CA SER A 180 -6.00 -8.38 -17.29
C SER A 180 -5.28 -8.95 -16.07
N VAL A 181 -4.08 -8.41 -15.80
CA VAL A 181 -3.49 -8.56 -14.46
C VAL A 181 -4.38 -7.79 -13.49
N GLU A 182 -4.83 -8.46 -12.43
CA GLU A 182 -5.63 -7.85 -11.38
C GLU A 182 -4.75 -7.54 -10.17
N ILE A 183 -4.85 -6.32 -9.65
CA ILE A 183 -4.22 -5.94 -8.38
C ILE A 183 -5.34 -5.55 -7.43
N ARG A 184 -5.45 -6.26 -6.31
CA ARG A 184 -6.46 -6.02 -5.28
C ARG A 184 -5.76 -5.61 -3.99
N LEU A 185 -6.23 -4.52 -3.39
CA LEU A 185 -5.76 -4.03 -2.11
C LEU A 185 -6.85 -4.32 -1.07
N GLU A 186 -6.58 -5.26 -0.17
CA GLU A 186 -7.42 -5.53 0.98
C GLU A 186 -6.81 -4.91 2.24
N ARG A 187 -7.55 -4.93 3.36
CA ARG A 187 -7.07 -4.35 4.63
C ARG A 187 -5.79 -5.00 5.14
N ASP A 188 -5.63 -6.29 4.88
CA ASP A 188 -4.60 -7.12 5.48
C ASP A 188 -3.57 -7.65 4.47
N GLU A 189 -3.79 -7.46 3.17
CA GLU A 189 -2.91 -7.98 2.12
C GLU A 189 -3.10 -7.26 0.78
N MET A 190 -2.06 -7.26 -0.04
CA MET A 190 -2.15 -6.99 -1.47
C MET A 190 -2.17 -8.31 -2.23
N MET A 191 -3.08 -8.46 -3.18
CA MET A 191 -3.12 -9.60 -4.09
C MET A 191 -2.83 -9.16 -5.51
N ILE A 192 -1.99 -9.92 -6.20
CA ILE A 192 -1.72 -9.76 -7.64
C ILE A 192 -2.08 -11.07 -8.32
N ILE A 193 -3.01 -11.02 -9.26
CA ILE A 193 -3.48 -12.18 -10.02
C ILE A 193 -3.13 -11.95 -11.49
N SER A 194 -2.59 -12.97 -12.13
CA SER A 194 -2.24 -12.97 -13.54
C SER A 194 -2.74 -14.23 -14.23
N TYR A 195 -3.04 -14.09 -15.51
CA TYR A 195 -3.55 -15.16 -16.36
C TYR A 195 -2.66 -15.30 -17.61
N PRO A 196 -2.35 -16.53 -18.07
CA PRO A 196 -2.52 -17.79 -17.37
C PRO A 196 -1.41 -18.03 -16.34
N GLY A 197 -1.52 -19.11 -15.58
CA GLY A 197 -0.59 -19.52 -14.54
C GLY A 197 0.85 -19.79 -15.02
N PRO A 198 1.75 -20.20 -14.10
CA PRO A 198 3.15 -20.42 -14.42
C PRO A 198 3.33 -21.60 -15.39
N ASP A 199 4.50 -21.73 -16.01
CA ASP A 199 4.80 -22.90 -16.84
C ASP A 199 4.64 -24.21 -16.04
N ARG A 200 4.21 -25.29 -16.69
CA ARG A 200 3.96 -26.60 -16.05
C ARG A 200 5.21 -27.21 -15.39
N SER A 201 6.41 -26.73 -15.72
CA SER A 201 7.63 -27.12 -15.02
C SER A 201 7.77 -26.53 -13.62
N ILE A 202 6.98 -25.50 -13.27
CA ILE A 202 6.99 -24.86 -11.96
C ILE A 202 6.12 -25.64 -10.98
N ARG A 203 6.71 -25.98 -9.83
CA ARG A 203 6.02 -26.59 -8.69
C ARG A 203 5.80 -25.57 -7.60
N LEU A 204 4.62 -25.59 -6.98
CA LEU A 204 4.23 -24.61 -5.97
C LEU A 204 5.21 -24.61 -4.78
N GLU A 205 5.59 -25.80 -4.31
CA GLU A 205 6.56 -25.99 -3.22
C GLU A 205 7.92 -25.34 -3.52
N GLN A 206 8.41 -25.51 -4.76
CA GLN A 206 9.69 -24.92 -5.17
C GLN A 206 9.60 -23.41 -5.31
N LEU A 207 8.45 -22.90 -5.75
CA LEU A 207 8.18 -21.47 -5.88
C LEU A 207 8.12 -20.80 -4.49
N GLN A 208 7.39 -21.41 -3.56
CA GLN A 208 7.28 -20.95 -2.18
C GLN A 208 8.64 -20.92 -1.47
N ALA A 209 9.52 -21.86 -1.80
CA ALA A 209 10.90 -21.89 -1.30
C ALA A 209 11.87 -20.93 -2.03
N GLY A 210 11.40 -20.16 -3.02
CA GLY A 210 12.26 -19.29 -3.84
C GLY A 210 13.25 -20.06 -4.74
N ARG A 211 12.98 -21.34 -5.03
CA ARG A 211 13.86 -22.23 -5.81
C ARG A 211 13.24 -22.67 -7.13
N ALA A 212 12.18 -22.00 -7.58
CA ALA A 212 11.53 -22.28 -8.85
C ALA A 212 12.50 -22.10 -10.03
N GLN A 213 12.53 -23.10 -10.92
CA GLN A 213 13.35 -23.08 -12.13
C GLN A 213 12.46 -23.26 -13.35
N PRO A 214 12.07 -22.17 -14.04
CA PRO A 214 11.29 -22.28 -15.26
C PRO A 214 12.14 -22.89 -16.37
N ARG A 215 11.61 -23.92 -17.03
CA ARG A 215 12.23 -24.49 -18.23
C ARG A 215 11.95 -23.65 -19.48
N ARG A 216 10.85 -22.91 -19.48
CA ARG A 216 10.39 -22.09 -20.61
C ARG A 216 9.86 -20.75 -20.12
N TYR A 217 10.13 -19.72 -20.90
CA TYR A 217 9.60 -18.38 -20.70
C TYR A 217 8.60 -18.07 -21.82
N ARG A 218 7.37 -17.70 -21.44
CA ARG A 218 6.26 -17.42 -22.36
C ARG A 218 6.59 -16.26 -23.30
N ASN A 219 6.99 -15.12 -22.73
CA ASN A 219 7.14 -13.87 -23.48
C ASN A 219 8.61 -13.43 -23.62
N ARG A 220 9.49 -14.29 -24.15
CA ARG A 220 10.95 -14.04 -24.17
C ARG A 220 11.37 -12.64 -24.66
N ARG A 221 10.72 -12.08 -25.68
CA ARG A 221 11.00 -10.73 -26.20
C ARG A 221 10.63 -9.62 -25.20
N ILE A 222 9.50 -9.75 -24.51
CA ILE A 222 9.08 -8.82 -23.46
C ILE A 222 10.08 -8.85 -22.30
N GLY A 223 10.56 -10.05 -21.93
CA GLY A 223 11.59 -10.19 -20.90
C GLY A 223 12.92 -9.54 -21.30
N GLU A 224 13.34 -9.66 -22.56
CA GLU A 224 14.55 -9.00 -23.08
C GLU A 224 14.38 -7.47 -23.04
N PHE A 225 13.23 -6.94 -23.46
CA PHE A 225 12.91 -5.51 -23.41
C PHE A 225 12.87 -4.96 -21.97
N LEU A 226 12.20 -5.64 -21.04
CA LEU A 226 12.16 -5.24 -19.64
C LEU A 226 13.53 -5.29 -18.97
N LYS A 227 14.44 -6.14 -19.45
CA LYS A 227 15.82 -6.18 -18.99
C LYS A 227 16.62 -4.98 -19.51
N GLU A 228 16.45 -4.58 -20.76
CA GLU A 228 17.08 -3.37 -21.33
C GLU A 228 16.65 -2.11 -20.58
N LEU A 229 15.40 -2.06 -20.12
CA LEU A 229 14.87 -0.98 -19.29
C LEU A 229 15.20 -1.11 -17.78
N GLU A 230 16.07 -2.05 -17.41
CA GLU A 230 16.49 -2.32 -16.02
C GLU A 230 15.35 -2.65 -15.03
N PHE A 231 14.16 -3.01 -15.53
CA PHE A 231 13.03 -3.45 -14.71
C PHE A 231 13.11 -4.93 -14.29
N THR A 232 13.97 -5.73 -14.93
CA THR A 232 14.20 -7.14 -14.56
C THR A 232 15.67 -7.52 -14.71
N GLU A 233 16.16 -8.45 -13.88
CA GLU A 233 17.54 -8.96 -13.98
C GLU A 233 17.72 -10.04 -15.07
N GLY A 234 16.66 -10.40 -15.79
CA GLY A 234 16.68 -11.35 -16.91
C GLY A 234 16.30 -12.79 -16.56
N ARG A 235 16.89 -13.78 -17.26
CA ARG A 235 16.42 -15.19 -17.35
C ARG A 235 16.74 -16.09 -16.15
N ARG A 236 17.14 -15.52 -15.01
CA ARG A 236 17.26 -16.25 -13.75
C ARG A 236 16.02 -15.83 -12.96
N CYS A 237 15.25 -16.78 -12.45
CA CYS A 237 14.03 -16.53 -11.68
C CYS A 237 14.35 -15.86 -10.33
N THR A 238 14.93 -14.65 -10.35
CA THR A 238 15.45 -13.91 -9.18
C THR A 238 14.38 -13.03 -8.53
N GLY A 239 13.32 -12.68 -9.26
CA GLY A 239 12.24 -11.85 -8.73
C GLY A 239 11.52 -12.47 -7.53
N ILE A 240 11.18 -13.77 -7.59
CA ILE A 240 10.54 -14.47 -6.47
C ILE A 240 11.44 -14.50 -5.21
N PRO A 241 12.73 -14.91 -5.29
CA PRO A 241 13.67 -14.76 -4.18
C PRO A 241 13.77 -13.34 -3.61
N LYS A 242 13.78 -12.31 -4.48
CA LYS A 242 13.86 -10.91 -4.05
C LYS A 242 12.63 -10.48 -3.27
N ILE A 243 11.44 -10.86 -3.72
CA ILE A 243 10.19 -10.58 -2.99
C ILE A 243 10.26 -11.23 -1.60
N ILE A 244 10.66 -12.50 -1.52
CA ILE A 244 10.81 -13.22 -0.24
C ILE A 244 11.81 -12.49 0.67
N GLN A 245 13.00 -12.16 0.16
CA GLN A 245 14.04 -11.46 0.92
C GLN A 245 13.62 -10.05 1.34
N ALA A 246 12.88 -9.33 0.50
CA ALA A 246 12.40 -7.98 0.82
C ALA A 246 11.35 -8.01 1.93
N MET A 247 10.42 -8.96 1.89
CA MET A 247 9.43 -9.18 2.96
C MET A 247 10.12 -9.62 4.26
N GLU A 248 11.13 -10.49 4.19
CA GLU A 248 11.90 -10.87 5.38
C GLU A 248 12.68 -9.68 5.96
N LYS A 249 13.39 -8.93 5.12
CA LYS A 249 14.19 -7.77 5.52
C LYS A 249 13.33 -6.66 6.14
N ASN A 250 12.10 -6.46 5.63
CA ASN A 250 11.20 -5.45 6.15
C ASN A 250 10.39 -5.92 7.36
N GLY A 251 10.52 -7.19 7.80
CA GLY A 251 9.80 -7.75 8.95
C GLY A 251 8.35 -8.16 8.68
N SER A 252 7.91 -8.17 7.41
CA SER A 252 6.57 -8.60 7.02
C SER A 252 6.45 -10.13 7.00
N PRO A 253 5.23 -10.68 7.11
CA PRO A 253 5.00 -12.10 6.89
C PRO A 253 5.44 -12.52 5.47
N PRO A 254 5.87 -13.78 5.27
CA PRO A 254 6.33 -14.23 3.96
C PRO A 254 5.21 -14.12 2.90
N PRO A 255 5.56 -13.90 1.62
CA PRO A 255 4.59 -13.90 0.53
C PRO A 255 3.99 -15.29 0.34
N GLU A 256 2.70 -15.37 -0.02
CA GLU A 256 2.02 -16.62 -0.39
C GLU A 256 1.80 -16.67 -1.91
N PHE A 257 2.10 -17.82 -2.52
CA PHE A 257 1.84 -18.05 -3.94
C PHE A 257 0.72 -19.07 -4.10
N GLU A 258 -0.13 -18.92 -5.11
CA GLU A 258 -1.25 -19.82 -5.39
C GLU A 258 -1.46 -19.96 -6.90
N PHE A 259 -1.64 -21.20 -7.38
CA PHE A 259 -2.10 -21.53 -8.71
C PHE A 259 -2.78 -22.91 -8.68
N ASP A 260 -3.70 -23.15 -9.61
CA ASP A 260 -4.44 -24.41 -9.71
C ASP A 260 -3.69 -25.48 -10.53
N GLU A 261 -4.18 -26.72 -10.50
CA GLU A 261 -3.58 -27.85 -11.24
C GLU A 261 -3.55 -27.62 -12.75
N ASP A 262 -4.51 -26.84 -13.28
CA ASP A 262 -4.59 -26.48 -14.69
C ASP A 262 -3.68 -25.32 -15.09
N HIS A 263 -3.02 -24.66 -14.12
CA HIS A 263 -2.25 -23.44 -14.32
C HIS A 263 -3.06 -22.36 -15.07
N SER A 264 -4.35 -22.22 -14.74
CA SER A 264 -5.25 -21.23 -15.32
C SER A 264 -4.96 -19.83 -14.81
N TYR A 265 -4.42 -19.69 -13.59
CA TYR A 265 -4.02 -18.41 -13.01
C TYR A 265 -2.75 -18.54 -12.16
N PHE A 266 -2.15 -17.39 -11.85
CA PHE A 266 -1.10 -17.27 -10.85
C PHE A 266 -1.41 -16.09 -9.93
N MET A 267 -1.51 -16.36 -8.64
CA MET A 267 -1.80 -15.38 -7.60
C MET A 267 -0.64 -15.25 -6.62
N VAL A 268 -0.28 -14.01 -6.32
CA VAL A 268 0.68 -13.63 -5.27
C VAL A 268 -0.09 -12.86 -4.20
N ARG A 269 0.05 -13.26 -2.94
CA ARG A 269 -0.51 -12.55 -1.79
C ARG A 269 0.65 -12.03 -0.95
N LEU A 270 0.65 -10.71 -0.72
CA LEU A 270 1.63 -10.01 0.09
C LEU A 270 0.93 -9.51 1.36
N PRO A 271 1.11 -10.18 2.51
CA PRO A 271 0.52 -9.76 3.77
C PRO A 271 1.05 -8.40 4.23
N VAL A 272 0.19 -7.62 4.87
CA VAL A 272 0.58 -6.32 5.42
C VAL A 272 1.57 -6.46 6.57
N HIS A 273 2.50 -5.51 6.69
CA HIS A 273 3.46 -5.46 7.80
C HIS A 273 2.73 -5.33 9.16
N PRO A 274 3.13 -6.06 10.22
CA PRO A 274 2.44 -6.02 11.51
C PRO A 274 2.34 -4.62 12.13
N ALA A 275 3.38 -3.80 12.00
CA ALA A 275 3.36 -2.42 12.50
C ALA A 275 2.30 -1.53 11.83
N ALA A 276 1.89 -1.83 10.58
CA ALA A 276 0.80 -1.09 9.95
C ALA A 276 -0.55 -1.37 10.64
N ARG A 277 -0.72 -2.57 11.22
CA ARG A 277 -1.89 -2.89 12.05
C ARG A 277 -1.87 -2.10 13.35
N GLU A 278 -0.71 -1.96 13.99
CA GLU A 278 -0.57 -1.16 15.23
C GLU A 278 -0.91 0.33 14.99
N VAL A 279 -0.51 0.87 13.83
CA VAL A 279 -0.88 2.24 13.42
C VAL A 279 -2.39 2.37 13.13
N ALA A 280 -3.00 1.38 12.47
CA ALA A 280 -4.44 1.38 12.21
C ALA A 280 -5.28 1.18 13.48
N GLU A 281 -4.83 0.34 14.42
CA GLU A 281 -5.48 0.08 15.71
C GLU A 281 -5.37 1.28 16.65
N SER A 282 -4.20 1.95 16.69
CA SER A 282 -4.02 3.19 17.44
C SER A 282 -4.83 4.37 16.87
N ALA A 283 -5.04 4.43 15.55
CA ALA A 283 -5.91 5.41 14.91
C ALA A 283 -7.42 5.14 15.13
N THR A 284 -7.82 3.91 15.49
CA THR A 284 -9.24 3.52 15.63
C THR A 284 -9.69 3.25 17.07
N GLY A 285 -8.81 3.40 18.08
CA GLY A 285 -9.19 3.36 19.49
C GLY A 285 -9.91 2.08 19.92
N LYS A 286 -9.52 0.92 19.36
CA LYS A 286 -10.09 -0.38 19.74
C LYS A 286 -9.00 -1.36 20.16
N GLU A 287 -9.14 -1.85 21.38
CA GLU A 287 -8.30 -2.88 21.99
C GLU A 287 -8.30 -4.20 21.18
N PRO A 288 -7.21 -5.00 21.27
CA PRO A 288 -6.94 -6.08 20.33
C PRO A 288 -7.70 -7.36 20.70
N GLY A 289 -8.69 -7.72 19.87
CA GLY A 289 -9.37 -9.01 19.89
C GLY A 289 -8.79 -9.95 18.82
N LYS A 290 -8.18 -11.05 19.28
CA LYS A 290 -7.45 -12.06 18.49
C LYS A 290 -8.18 -12.53 17.21
N VAL A 291 -7.39 -12.52 16.13
CA VAL A 291 -7.68 -12.95 14.77
C VAL A 291 -8.00 -14.45 14.70
N GLY A 292 -9.07 -14.79 13.98
CA GLY A 292 -9.37 -16.14 13.51
C GLY A 292 -9.66 -16.10 12.02
N ALA A 293 -8.79 -16.74 11.24
CA ALA A 293 -8.72 -16.75 9.78
C ALA A 293 -9.92 -17.42 9.09
N GLY A 294 -10.20 -17.00 7.84
CA GLY A 294 -10.81 -17.87 6.83
C GLY A 294 -11.97 -17.30 6.00
N ARG A 295 -11.61 -16.68 4.88
CA ARG A 295 -12.13 -16.85 3.50
C ARG A 295 -13.65 -16.90 3.21
N THR A 296 -14.03 -15.94 2.35
CA THR A 296 -14.92 -15.98 1.15
C THR A 296 -16.43 -16.17 1.35
N ALA A 297 -17.15 -15.04 1.36
CA ALA A 297 -18.58 -14.96 1.08
C ALA A 297 -18.84 -14.72 -0.42
N HIS A 298 -19.56 -15.64 -1.03
CA HIS A 298 -20.27 -15.46 -2.29
C HIS A 298 -21.47 -14.53 -2.02
N GLN A 299 -21.61 -13.40 -2.72
CA GLN A 299 -22.76 -12.51 -2.55
C GLN A 299 -24.04 -13.16 -3.12
N PRO A 300 -25.15 -13.22 -2.37
CA PRO A 300 -26.47 -13.43 -2.95
C PRO A 300 -27.21 -12.08 -3.09
N GLY A 301 -27.91 -11.94 -4.22
CA GLY A 301 -28.48 -10.68 -4.70
C GLY A 301 -29.46 -9.96 -3.76
N GLU A 302 -29.63 -8.67 -4.05
CA GLU A 302 -30.30 -7.61 -3.29
C GLU A 302 -31.75 -7.89 -2.83
N GLY A 303 -32.38 -8.99 -3.25
CA GLY A 303 -33.72 -9.40 -2.81
C GLY A 303 -33.79 -10.07 -1.42
N LEU A 304 -32.69 -10.62 -0.90
CA LEU A 304 -32.68 -11.37 0.38
C LEU A 304 -32.75 -10.46 1.62
N ALA A 305 -32.18 -9.26 1.55
CA ALA A 305 -32.08 -8.34 2.68
C ALA A 305 -33.46 -7.85 3.20
N GLN A 306 -34.44 -7.73 2.30
CA GLN A 306 -35.80 -7.28 2.64
C GLN A 306 -36.69 -8.38 3.24
N SER A 307 -36.39 -9.68 3.00
CA SER A 307 -37.16 -10.80 3.56
C SER A 307 -36.68 -11.25 4.94
N LEU A 308 -35.39 -11.05 5.24
CA LEU A 308 -34.75 -11.43 6.51
C LEU A 308 -35.11 -10.50 7.69
N THR A 309 -35.65 -9.31 7.40
CA THR A 309 -36.02 -8.27 8.36
C THR A 309 -37.47 -8.36 8.87
N GLN A 310 -38.32 -9.23 8.29
CA GLN A 310 -39.76 -9.31 8.61
C GLN A 310 -40.18 -10.43 9.58
N SER A 311 -39.32 -11.36 9.98
CA SER A 311 -39.70 -12.45 10.92
C SER A 311 -38.85 -12.46 12.18
N SER A 312 -39.52 -12.55 13.34
CA SER A 312 -38.90 -12.70 14.66
C SER A 312 -38.57 -14.16 15.00
N ASP A 313 -38.98 -15.15 14.19
CA ASP A 313 -38.70 -16.57 14.42
C ASP A 313 -37.29 -16.95 13.88
N PRO A 314 -36.36 -17.36 14.76
CA PRO A 314 -35.04 -17.83 14.38
C PRO A 314 -35.03 -18.94 13.32
N VAL A 315 -35.93 -19.93 13.44
CA VAL A 315 -35.99 -21.07 12.51
C VAL A 315 -36.41 -20.59 11.14
N GLU A 316 -37.37 -19.67 11.07
CA GLU A 316 -37.86 -19.14 9.81
C GLU A 316 -36.80 -18.32 9.06
N ARG A 317 -36.06 -17.46 9.78
CA ARG A 317 -34.94 -16.71 9.21
C ARG A 317 -33.89 -17.66 8.60
N LEU A 318 -33.62 -18.78 9.27
CA LEU A 318 -32.72 -19.81 8.76
C LEU A 318 -33.23 -20.46 7.47
N LEU A 319 -34.53 -20.77 7.37
CA LEU A 319 -35.11 -21.34 6.16
C LEU A 319 -35.01 -20.37 4.97
N ILE A 320 -35.23 -19.07 5.20
CA ILE A 320 -35.11 -18.03 4.17
C ILE A 320 -33.68 -17.97 3.63
N ALA A 321 -32.68 -18.03 4.51
CA ALA A 321 -31.27 -18.03 4.10
C ALA A 321 -30.92 -19.25 3.22
N LEU A 322 -31.54 -20.40 3.47
CA LEU A 322 -31.35 -21.64 2.71
C LEU A 322 -32.20 -21.74 1.43
N LYS A 323 -33.01 -20.72 1.10
CA LYS A 323 -33.89 -20.76 -0.08
C LYS A 323 -33.12 -20.91 -1.40
N HIS A 324 -31.89 -20.40 -1.46
CA HIS A 324 -31.09 -20.31 -2.68
C HIS A 324 -30.01 -21.38 -2.83
N GLY A 325 -29.91 -22.34 -1.92
CA GLY A 325 -28.96 -23.44 -2.05
C GLY A 325 -28.45 -23.99 -0.73
N GLU A 326 -27.53 -24.95 -0.83
CA GLU A 326 -26.87 -25.56 0.31
C GLU A 326 -25.81 -24.61 0.86
N GLN A 327 -25.80 -24.38 2.18
CA GLN A 327 -24.90 -23.42 2.82
C GLN A 327 -24.21 -24.03 4.04
N SER A 328 -22.98 -23.59 4.33
CA SER A 328 -22.29 -24.03 5.53
C SER A 328 -22.89 -23.37 6.78
N SER A 329 -22.59 -23.92 7.96
CA SER A 329 -22.94 -23.26 9.23
C SER A 329 -22.27 -21.88 9.39
N GLY A 330 -21.15 -21.63 8.68
CA GLY A 330 -20.48 -20.33 8.67
C GLY A 330 -21.28 -19.31 7.88
N ASP A 331 -21.62 -19.67 6.64
CA ASP A 331 -22.34 -18.81 5.70
C ASP A 331 -23.73 -18.43 6.22
N LEU A 332 -24.46 -19.40 6.80
CA LEU A 332 -25.77 -19.16 7.41
C LEU A 332 -25.71 -18.18 8.58
N ARG A 333 -24.63 -18.25 9.36
CA ARG A 333 -24.42 -17.38 10.50
C ARG A 333 -24.08 -15.94 10.06
N GLU A 334 -23.31 -15.81 8.98
CA GLU A 334 -22.98 -14.53 8.35
C GLU A 334 -24.22 -13.89 7.71
N ALA A 335 -24.98 -14.66 6.91
CA ALA A 335 -26.21 -14.21 6.27
C ALA A 335 -27.28 -13.73 7.27
N LEU A 336 -27.30 -14.31 8.48
CA LEU A 336 -28.22 -13.93 9.56
C LEU A 336 -27.66 -12.85 10.51
N GLY A 337 -26.38 -12.46 10.36
CA GLY A 337 -25.71 -11.47 11.21
C GLY A 337 -25.46 -11.94 12.65
N ILE A 338 -25.39 -13.26 12.90
CA ILE A 338 -25.30 -13.82 14.26
C ILE A 338 -23.84 -14.02 14.66
N ARG A 339 -23.36 -13.29 15.67
CA ARG A 339 -21.95 -13.41 16.09
C ARG A 339 -21.68 -14.64 16.96
N HIS A 340 -22.64 -15.02 17.82
CA HIS A 340 -22.44 -16.07 18.82
C HIS A 340 -22.80 -17.47 18.29
N ARG A 341 -21.79 -18.34 18.12
CA ARG A 341 -21.93 -19.69 17.52
C ARG A 341 -22.87 -20.61 18.29
N GLN A 342 -22.83 -20.57 19.62
CA GLN A 342 -23.68 -21.42 20.45
C GLN A 342 -25.16 -21.01 20.34
N ASN A 343 -25.44 -19.70 20.34
CA ASN A 343 -26.78 -19.16 20.14
C ASN A 343 -27.34 -19.57 18.77
N PHE A 344 -26.53 -19.47 17.71
CA PHE A 344 -26.92 -19.93 16.38
C PHE A 344 -27.30 -21.42 16.36
N ARG A 345 -26.52 -22.27 17.03
CA ARG A 345 -26.80 -23.72 17.08
C ARG A 345 -28.08 -24.03 17.85
N GLU A 346 -28.23 -23.46 19.03
CA GLU A 346 -29.32 -23.76 19.96
C GLU A 346 -30.67 -23.21 19.49
N ASN A 347 -30.67 -22.02 18.90
CA ASN A 347 -31.92 -21.31 18.57
C ASN A 347 -32.31 -21.42 17.10
N TYR A 348 -31.35 -21.67 16.19
CA TYR A 348 -31.62 -21.71 14.74
C TYR A 348 -31.45 -23.13 14.20
N LEU A 349 -30.24 -23.67 14.29
CA LEU A 349 -29.84 -24.86 13.57
C LEU A 349 -30.45 -26.15 14.14
N HIS A 350 -30.30 -26.38 15.45
CA HIS A 350 -30.77 -27.60 16.11
C HIS A 350 -32.31 -27.70 16.11
N PRO A 351 -33.07 -26.62 16.38
CA PRO A 351 -34.53 -26.68 16.28
C PRO A 351 -35.00 -27.00 14.86
N ALA A 352 -34.36 -26.44 13.82
CA ALA A 352 -34.71 -26.70 12.42
C ALA A 352 -34.43 -28.16 12.01
N LEU A 353 -33.29 -28.72 12.44
CA LEU A 353 -32.95 -30.14 12.25
C LEU A 353 -33.93 -31.07 12.98
N LYS A 354 -34.23 -30.77 14.25
CA LYS A 354 -35.14 -31.56 15.09
C LYS A 354 -36.57 -31.59 14.52
N GLN A 355 -37.01 -30.49 13.91
CA GLN A 355 -38.30 -30.40 13.23
C GLN A 355 -38.32 -31.06 11.84
N GLY A 356 -37.15 -31.46 11.33
CA GLY A 356 -36.98 -32.07 10.00
C GLY A 356 -37.17 -31.08 8.85
N LEU A 357 -36.94 -29.79 9.09
CA LEU A 357 -37.10 -28.73 8.08
C LEU A 357 -35.84 -28.54 7.24
N ILE A 358 -34.69 -28.90 7.80
CA ILE A 358 -33.39 -28.93 7.12
C ILE A 358 -32.70 -30.27 7.39
N GLU A 359 -31.76 -30.63 6.53
CA GLU A 359 -30.96 -31.84 6.66
C GLU A 359 -29.49 -31.60 6.34
N TYR A 360 -28.65 -32.56 6.74
CA TYR A 360 -27.23 -32.60 6.45
C TYR A 360 -26.98 -33.06 5.01
N THR A 361 -26.04 -32.40 4.30
CA THR A 361 -25.54 -32.90 3.01
C THR A 361 -24.65 -34.15 3.15
N LEU A 362 -23.90 -34.25 4.26
CA LEU A 362 -23.09 -35.42 4.64
C LEU A 362 -23.65 -36.14 5.90
N PRO A 363 -24.74 -36.92 5.79
CA PRO A 363 -25.43 -37.50 6.96
C PRO A 363 -24.54 -38.41 7.82
N ASN A 364 -23.57 -39.10 7.21
CA ASN A 364 -22.68 -40.02 7.91
C ASN A 364 -21.48 -39.32 8.59
N LYS A 365 -21.29 -38.01 8.37
CA LYS A 365 -20.18 -37.23 8.94
C LYS A 365 -20.64 -35.83 9.38
N PRO A 366 -21.54 -35.73 10.39
CA PRO A 366 -22.16 -34.46 10.80
C PRO A 366 -21.17 -33.40 11.32
N ASN A 367 -19.96 -33.81 11.72
CA ASN A 367 -18.88 -32.93 12.18
C ASN A 367 -17.85 -32.60 11.08
N SER A 368 -18.11 -32.96 9.82
CA SER A 368 -17.21 -32.68 8.70
C SER A 368 -16.99 -31.17 8.52
N ARG A 369 -15.77 -30.77 8.17
CA ARG A 369 -15.45 -29.39 7.77
C ARG A 369 -16.15 -28.96 6.48
N LEU A 370 -16.56 -29.94 5.65
CA LEU A 370 -17.31 -29.72 4.40
C LEU A 370 -18.83 -29.85 4.60
N GLN A 371 -19.32 -29.91 5.84
CA GLN A 371 -20.75 -30.08 6.12
C GLN A 371 -21.54 -28.83 5.73
N GLN A 372 -22.57 -29.04 4.90
CA GLN A 372 -23.56 -28.02 4.53
C GLN A 372 -24.96 -28.46 4.95
N TYR A 373 -25.89 -27.51 4.95
CA TYR A 373 -27.29 -27.69 5.30
C TYR A 373 -28.16 -27.33 4.11
N ARG A 374 -29.26 -28.07 3.93
CA ARG A 374 -30.23 -27.82 2.86
C ARG A 374 -31.66 -28.01 3.35
N LEU A 375 -32.61 -27.39 2.66
CA LEU A 375 -34.04 -27.54 2.96
C LEU A 375 -34.53 -28.95 2.60
N THR A 376 -35.35 -29.53 3.46
CA THR A 376 -36.17 -30.71 3.14
C THR A 376 -37.45 -30.29 2.42
N ASP A 377 -38.22 -31.24 1.90
CA ASP A 377 -39.56 -30.96 1.33
C ASP A 377 -40.49 -30.30 2.36
N LYS A 378 -40.39 -30.72 3.63
CA LYS A 378 -41.12 -30.13 4.75
C LYS A 378 -40.70 -28.67 5.01
N GLY A 379 -39.41 -28.37 4.91
CA GLY A 379 -38.87 -27.00 5.00
C GLY A 379 -39.36 -26.09 3.86
N ARG A 380 -39.34 -26.58 2.63
CA ARG A 380 -39.85 -25.87 1.45
C ARG A 380 -41.36 -25.59 1.55
N ALA A 381 -42.15 -26.57 1.97
CA ALA A 381 -43.59 -26.42 2.16
C ALA A 381 -43.91 -25.36 3.24
N ARG A 382 -43.15 -25.33 4.34
CA ARG A 382 -43.32 -24.33 5.40
C ARG A 382 -43.00 -22.91 4.92
N LEU A 383 -42.00 -22.73 4.06
CA LEU A 383 -41.71 -21.44 3.41
C LEU A 383 -42.81 -21.03 2.40
N ALA A 384 -43.36 -21.98 1.65
CA ALA A 384 -44.40 -21.70 0.67
C ALA A 384 -45.73 -21.26 1.32
N ASN A 385 -46.13 -21.91 2.42
CA ASN A 385 -47.37 -21.58 3.15
C ASN A 385 -47.37 -20.19 3.81
N ARG A 386 -46.20 -19.55 3.98
CA ARG A 386 -46.09 -18.16 4.44
C ARG A 386 -46.52 -17.17 3.36
N ASN A 387 -46.21 -17.46 2.09
CA ASN A 387 -46.53 -16.56 0.98
C ASN A 387 -48.02 -16.58 0.61
N SER A 388 -48.76 -17.60 1.01
CA SER A 388 -50.21 -17.73 0.82
C SER A 388 -51.05 -17.22 2.00
N ALA A 389 -50.43 -16.83 3.12
CA ALA A 389 -51.09 -16.29 4.32
C ALA A 389 -50.97 -14.75 4.47
N LYS A 390 -50.45 -14.06 3.45
CA LYS A 390 -50.55 -12.59 3.35
C LYS A 390 -51.89 -12.24 2.67
N PRO A 391 -52.83 -11.55 3.35
CA PRO A 391 -53.96 -10.90 2.67
C PRO A 391 -53.49 -9.80 1.71
#